data_AF-A0A537ZH60-F1
#
_entry.id   AF-A0A537ZH60-F1
#
_cell.length_a   1.000
_cell.length_b   1.000
_cell.length_c   1.000
_cell.angle_alpha   90.00
_cell.angle_beta   90.00
_cell.angle_gamma   90.00
#
_symmetry.space_group_name_H-M   'P 1'
#
loop_
_entity.id
_entity.type
_entity.pdbx_description
1 polymer ?
#
loop_
_entity_poly.entity_id
_entity_poly.type
_entity_poly.pdbx_seq_one_letter_code
_entity_poly.pdbx_strand_id
1 'polypeptide(L)'
;MSVQRPDATAEHTGTRVSADREHAIVLRQALFREVNERIEGLGELFELVETDRLDVLCECGNAGCTERVELTQGQYEEIRRHPTHFVVKPGHTSADVERVAETTNGYAVVEKFGESSLAAIRLDPRRSSGASLS
;
A
#
# COMPACT_ATOMS: atom_id res chain seq x y z
N MET A 1 35.00 -40.14 -12.01
CA MET A 1 33.70 -39.45 -12.16
C MET A 1 33.59 -38.44 -11.03
N SER A 2 33.97 -37.19 -11.29
CA SER A 2 33.90 -36.13 -10.28
C SER A 2 32.50 -35.53 -10.32
N VAL A 3 31.72 -35.75 -9.27
CA VAL A 3 30.41 -35.09 -9.11
C VAL A 3 30.67 -33.70 -8.55
N GLN A 4 30.53 -32.68 -9.40
CA GLN A 4 30.56 -31.28 -8.99
C GLN A 4 29.36 -31.02 -8.06
N ARG A 5 29.61 -30.58 -6.82
CA ARG A 5 28.55 -30.12 -5.90
C ARG A 5 28.12 -28.71 -6.31
N PRO A 6 26.81 -28.37 -6.29
CA PRO A 6 26.36 -27.01 -6.55
C PRO A 6 26.79 -26.07 -5.41
N ASP A 7 27.12 -24.84 -5.78
CA ASP A 7 27.62 -23.77 -4.91
C ASP A 7 26.45 -23.13 -4.13
N ALA A 8 26.41 -23.34 -2.82
CA ALA A 8 25.31 -22.96 -1.91
C ALA A 8 25.27 -21.46 -1.54
N THR A 9 26.13 -20.64 -2.15
CA THR A 9 26.27 -19.21 -1.78
C THR A 9 25.31 -18.27 -2.53
N ALA A 10 24.82 -18.67 -3.71
CA ALA A 10 23.97 -17.82 -4.55
C ALA A 10 22.51 -17.71 -4.05
N GLU A 11 21.96 -18.76 -3.43
CA GLU A 11 20.55 -18.83 -3.02
C GLU A 11 20.23 -17.97 -1.79
N HIS A 12 21.22 -17.74 -0.93
CA HIS A 12 21.02 -17.03 0.35
C HIS A 12 21.04 -15.50 0.20
N THR A 13 21.78 -14.98 -0.79
CA THR A 13 21.85 -13.55 -1.10
C THR A 13 20.61 -13.06 -1.84
N GLY A 14 20.08 -13.84 -2.79
CA GLY A 14 18.88 -13.49 -3.55
C GLY A 14 17.62 -13.37 -2.68
N THR A 15 17.45 -14.29 -1.74
CA THR A 15 16.31 -14.30 -0.80
C THR A 15 16.30 -13.05 0.10
N ARG A 16 17.46 -12.62 0.61
CA ARG A 16 17.57 -11.42 1.46
C ARG A 16 17.28 -10.13 0.70
N VAL A 17 17.81 -9.99 -0.52
CA VAL A 17 17.57 -8.80 -1.36
C VAL A 17 16.09 -8.69 -1.73
N SER A 18 15.39 -9.81 -1.98
CA SER A 18 13.94 -9.81 -2.14
C SER A 18 13.25 -9.31 -0.88
N ALA A 19 13.49 -9.94 0.26
CA ALA A 19 12.84 -9.56 1.52
C ALA A 19 13.05 -8.08 1.89
N ASP A 20 14.25 -7.53 1.67
CA ASP A 20 14.54 -6.11 1.92
C ASP A 20 13.74 -5.19 0.99
N ARG A 21 13.60 -5.57 -0.30
CA ARG A 21 12.77 -4.85 -1.27
C ARG A 21 11.30 -4.90 -0.88
N GLU A 22 10.78 -6.08 -0.56
CA GLU A 22 9.37 -6.26 -0.16
C GLU A 22 9.04 -5.40 1.07
N HIS A 23 9.93 -5.43 2.07
CA HIS A 23 9.79 -4.62 3.27
C HIS A 23 9.81 -3.12 2.95
N ALA A 24 10.74 -2.67 2.10
CA ALA A 24 10.81 -1.27 1.68
C ALA A 24 9.56 -0.81 0.90
N ILE A 25 8.94 -1.70 0.12
CA ILE A 25 7.66 -1.41 -0.55
C ILE A 25 6.59 -1.16 0.51
N VAL A 26 6.38 -2.11 1.44
CA VAL A 26 5.31 -1.98 2.45
C VAL A 26 5.47 -0.73 3.31
N LEU A 27 6.70 -0.38 3.73
CA LEU A 27 6.94 0.83 4.51
C LEU A 27 6.55 2.11 3.76
N ARG A 28 6.82 2.18 2.46
CA ARG A 28 6.43 3.33 1.63
C ARG A 28 4.92 3.39 1.44
N GLN A 29 4.29 2.24 1.18
CA GLN A 29 2.83 2.17 1.04
C GLN A 29 2.14 2.63 2.35
N ALA A 30 2.65 2.21 3.51
CA ALA A 30 2.15 2.66 4.80
C ALA A 30 2.34 4.17 5.02
N LEU A 31 3.48 4.75 4.61
CA LEU A 31 3.70 6.19 4.69
C LEU A 31 2.73 6.98 3.81
N PHE A 32 2.52 6.56 2.56
CA PHE A 32 1.54 7.20 1.69
C PHE A 32 0.11 7.07 2.23
N ARG A 33 -0.23 5.93 2.82
CA ARG A 33 -1.50 5.76 3.54
C ARG A 33 -1.65 6.79 4.64
N GLU A 34 -0.67 6.96 5.52
CA GLU A 34 -0.74 7.94 6.60
C GLU A 34 -0.98 9.38 6.08
N VAL A 35 -0.32 9.74 4.98
CA VAL A 35 -0.56 11.05 4.32
C VAL A 35 -1.98 11.15 3.79
N ASN A 36 -2.50 10.09 3.16
CA ASN A 36 -3.84 10.07 2.60
C ASN A 36 -4.94 10.11 3.67
N GLU A 37 -4.76 9.40 4.79
CA GLU A 37 -5.66 9.49 5.94
C GLU A 37 -5.74 10.91 6.49
N ARG A 38 -4.62 11.65 6.48
CA ARG A 38 -4.62 13.06 6.88
C ARG A 38 -5.33 13.95 5.85
N ILE A 39 -5.18 13.67 4.55
CA ILE A 39 -5.89 14.41 3.49
C ILE A 39 -7.40 14.21 3.64
N GLU A 40 -7.82 12.97 3.85
CA GLU A 40 -9.22 12.59 4.01
C GLU A 40 -9.84 13.26 5.25
N GLY A 41 -9.20 13.16 6.42
CA GLY A 41 -9.70 13.80 7.65
C GLY A 41 -9.71 15.33 7.60
N LEU A 42 -8.86 15.96 6.77
CA LEU A 42 -8.96 17.40 6.50
C LEU A 42 -10.17 17.72 5.59
N GLY A 43 -10.45 16.87 4.59
CA GLY A 43 -11.63 16.99 3.74
C GLY A 43 -12.94 16.96 4.54
N GLU A 44 -13.03 16.05 5.51
CA GLU A 44 -14.17 15.94 6.44
C GLU A 44 -14.39 17.22 7.25
N LEU A 45 -13.31 17.77 7.84
CA LEU A 45 -13.42 18.88 8.79
C LEU A 45 -13.95 20.18 8.16
N PHE A 46 -13.65 20.42 6.88
CA PHE A 46 -13.97 21.69 6.23
C PHE A 46 -15.29 21.66 5.44
N GLU A 47 -16.05 20.55 5.44
CA GLU A 47 -17.25 20.36 4.60
C GLU A 47 -17.03 20.81 3.13
N LEU A 48 -15.79 20.75 2.64
CA LEU A 48 -15.39 21.28 1.30
C LEU A 48 -15.93 20.41 0.15
N VAL A 49 -16.86 19.52 0.45
CA VAL A 49 -17.23 18.36 -0.33
C VAL A 49 -18.69 18.51 -0.76
N GLU A 50 -19.07 19.66 -1.33
CA GLU A 50 -20.29 19.74 -2.16
C GLU A 50 -20.21 18.77 -3.36
N THR A 51 -19.00 18.34 -3.71
CA THR A 51 -18.72 17.25 -4.64
C THR A 51 -18.03 16.15 -3.85
N ASP A 52 -18.61 14.96 -3.71
CA ASP A 52 -18.10 13.75 -3.03
C ASP A 52 -16.77 13.23 -3.62
N ARG A 53 -15.79 14.09 -3.86
CA ARG A 53 -14.52 13.85 -4.54
C ARG A 53 -13.38 14.05 -3.55
N LEU A 54 -12.48 13.08 -3.56
CA LEU A 54 -11.31 13.01 -2.71
C LEU A 54 -10.09 12.71 -3.59
N ASP A 55 -9.09 13.59 -3.54
CA ASP A 55 -7.82 13.43 -4.26
C ASP A 55 -6.72 12.95 -3.31
N VAL A 56 -6.42 11.65 -3.38
CA VAL A 56 -5.35 11.03 -2.60
C VAL A 56 -4.10 10.81 -3.44
N LEU A 57 -2.97 10.62 -2.79
CA LEU A 57 -1.72 10.22 -3.45
C LEU A 57 -1.76 8.72 -3.79
N CYS A 58 -1.15 8.36 -4.91
CA CYS A 58 -0.92 6.97 -5.29
C CYS A 58 -0.07 6.25 -4.24
N GLU A 59 -0.56 5.13 -3.70
CA GLU A 59 0.07 4.38 -2.61
C GLU A 59 0.97 3.26 -3.10
N CYS A 60 1.63 3.44 -4.25
CA CYS A 60 2.50 2.40 -4.78
C CYS A 60 3.84 2.38 -4.02
N GLY A 61 4.59 1.29 -4.17
CA GLY A 61 5.91 1.14 -3.53
C GLY A 61 7.01 2.06 -4.06
N ASN A 62 6.72 2.96 -5.01
CA ASN A 62 7.72 3.83 -5.62
C ASN A 62 7.93 5.10 -4.78
N ALA A 63 9.15 5.30 -4.29
CA ALA A 63 9.53 6.46 -3.47
C ALA A 63 9.34 7.82 -4.16
N GLY A 64 9.38 7.86 -5.49
CA GLY A 64 9.23 9.09 -6.27
C GLY A 64 7.83 9.31 -6.83
N CYS A 65 6.82 8.52 -6.42
CA CYS A 65 5.48 8.68 -6.96
C CYS A 65 4.79 9.91 -6.37
N THR A 66 4.37 10.83 -7.24
CA THR A 66 3.60 12.04 -6.87
C THR A 66 2.25 12.10 -7.59
N GLU A 67 1.85 10.99 -8.20
CA GLU A 67 0.58 10.89 -8.92
C GLU A 67 -0.60 10.94 -7.95
N ARG A 68 -1.71 11.51 -8.41
CA ARG A 68 -2.97 11.55 -7.66
C ARG A 68 -3.98 10.54 -8.18
N VAL A 69 -4.72 9.96 -7.27
CA VAL A 69 -5.90 9.15 -7.52
C VAL A 69 -7.11 9.93 -7.06
N GLU A 70 -8.06 10.09 -7.97
CA GLU A 70 -9.36 10.66 -7.67
C GLU A 70 -10.36 9.53 -7.43
N LEU A 71 -11.08 9.61 -6.32
CA LEU A 71 -12.16 8.71 -5.94
C LEU A 71 -13.13 9.45 -5.00
N THR A 72 -14.24 8.83 -4.62
CA THR A 72 -15.13 9.41 -3.59
C THR A 72 -14.66 9.07 -2.19
N GLN A 73 -15.11 9.85 -1.20
CA GLN A 73 -14.81 9.54 0.19
C GLN A 73 -15.36 8.14 0.56
N GLY A 74 -16.59 7.83 0.14
CA GLY A 74 -17.18 6.51 0.34
C GLY A 74 -16.37 5.38 -0.30
N GLN A 75 -15.83 5.57 -1.50
CA GLN A 75 -14.95 4.58 -2.15
C GLN A 75 -13.65 4.39 -1.36
N TYR A 76 -13.06 5.48 -0.87
CA TYR A 76 -11.86 5.42 -0.05
C TYR A 76 -12.13 4.67 1.26
N GLU A 77 -13.24 4.96 1.93
CA GLU A 77 -13.66 4.28 3.15
C GLU A 77 -13.89 2.77 2.95
N GLU A 78 -14.57 2.37 1.87
CA GLU A 78 -14.75 0.94 1.55
C GLU A 78 -13.41 0.22 1.33
N ILE A 79 -12.45 0.86 0.65
CA ILE A 79 -11.10 0.32 0.49
C ILE A 79 -10.42 0.17 1.86
N ARG A 80 -10.58 1.16 2.76
CA ARG A 80 -9.92 1.20 4.07
C ARG A 80 -10.47 0.24 5.11
N ARG A 81 -11.62 -0.40 4.86
CA ARG A 81 -12.08 -1.55 5.65
C ARG A 81 -11.11 -2.72 5.60
N HIS A 82 -10.23 -2.76 4.60
CA HIS A 82 -9.24 -3.79 4.41
C HIS A 82 -7.83 -3.21 4.61
N PRO A 83 -7.19 -3.44 5.78
CA PRO A 83 -5.87 -2.87 6.07
C PRO A 83 -4.76 -3.38 5.13
N THR A 84 -5.02 -4.41 4.34
CA THR A 84 -4.13 -4.94 3.31
C THR A 84 -4.33 -4.30 1.93
N HIS A 85 -5.31 -3.42 1.77
CA HIS A 85 -5.62 -2.75 0.51
C HIS A 85 -4.92 -1.38 0.39
N PHE A 86 -4.43 -1.09 -0.81
CA PHE A 86 -3.81 0.18 -1.17
C PHE A 86 -4.35 0.67 -2.51
N VAL A 87 -4.55 1.98 -2.62
CA VAL A 87 -5.07 2.61 -3.84
C VAL A 87 -3.92 3.16 -4.69
N VAL A 88 -3.83 2.71 -5.94
CA VAL A 88 -2.72 3.04 -6.84
C VAL A 88 -3.21 3.50 -8.21
N LYS A 89 -2.38 4.22 -8.96
CA LYS A 89 -2.63 4.44 -10.39
C LYS A 89 -2.65 3.09 -11.12
N PRO A 90 -3.48 2.93 -12.16
CA PRO A 90 -3.44 1.72 -12.98
C PRO A 90 -2.02 1.50 -13.53
N GLY A 91 -1.50 0.28 -13.38
CA GLY A 91 -0.13 -0.07 -13.77
C GLY A 91 0.96 0.20 -12.72
N HIS A 92 0.64 0.85 -11.59
CA HIS A 92 1.60 1.07 -10.50
C HIS A 92 1.56 -0.07 -9.47
N THR A 93 1.69 -1.31 -9.94
CA THR A 93 1.62 -2.51 -9.10
C THR A 93 3.00 -3.16 -8.96
N SER A 94 3.21 -3.85 -7.84
CA SER A 94 4.43 -4.65 -7.57
C SER A 94 4.05 -6.13 -7.42
N ALA A 95 3.96 -6.84 -8.54
CA ALA A 95 3.42 -8.22 -8.59
C ALA A 95 4.15 -9.25 -7.70
N ASP A 96 5.36 -8.93 -7.26
CA ASP A 96 6.15 -9.71 -6.29
C ASP A 96 5.53 -9.73 -4.88
N VAL A 97 4.74 -8.71 -4.51
CA VAL A 97 4.26 -8.51 -3.12
C VAL A 97 2.77 -8.23 -2.99
N GLU A 98 2.08 -8.03 -4.09
CA GLU A 98 0.66 -7.71 -4.10
C GLU A 98 -0.02 -8.17 -5.38
N ARG A 99 -1.34 -8.33 -5.30
CA ARG A 99 -2.19 -8.65 -6.44
C ARG A 99 -3.20 -7.54 -6.63
N VAL A 100 -3.69 -7.39 -7.86
CA VAL A 100 -4.81 -6.47 -8.13
C VAL A 100 -6.09 -7.11 -7.62
N ALA A 101 -6.76 -6.45 -6.69
CA ALA A 101 -8.07 -6.83 -6.18
C ALA A 101 -9.20 -6.22 -7.00
N GLU A 102 -9.01 -4.97 -7.46
CA GLU A 102 -9.99 -4.24 -8.26
C GLU A 102 -9.28 -3.32 -9.27
N THR A 103 -9.91 -3.07 -10.41
CA THR A 103 -9.48 -2.05 -11.38
C THR A 103 -10.68 -1.23 -11.82
N THR A 104 -10.52 0.09 -11.76
CA THR A 104 -11.47 1.08 -12.27
C THR A 104 -10.83 1.86 -13.42
N ASN A 105 -11.57 2.78 -14.03
CA ASN A 105 -11.03 3.66 -15.07
C ASN A 105 -9.99 4.67 -14.51
N GLY A 106 -10.02 4.97 -13.20
CA GLY A 106 -9.17 6.00 -12.59
C GLY A 106 -8.04 5.47 -11.71
N TYR A 107 -8.24 4.28 -11.12
CA TYR A 107 -7.34 3.67 -10.14
C TYR A 107 -7.43 2.14 -10.11
N ALA A 108 -6.49 1.52 -9.43
CA ALA A 108 -6.55 0.11 -9.06
C ALA A 108 -6.41 -0.02 -7.55
N VAL A 109 -7.04 -1.07 -7.00
CA VAL A 109 -6.84 -1.48 -5.61
C VAL A 109 -5.92 -2.69 -5.62
N VAL A 110 -4.81 -2.62 -4.90
CA VAL A 110 -3.90 -3.75 -4.71
C VAL A 110 -4.03 -4.31 -3.31
N GLU A 111 -3.95 -5.63 -3.19
CA GLU A 111 -4.01 -6.37 -1.95
C GLU A 111 -2.67 -7.04 -1.66
N LYS A 112 -2.10 -6.75 -0.49
CA LYS A 112 -0.88 -7.41 -0.01
C LYS A 112 -1.15 -8.87 0.34
N PHE A 113 -0.16 -9.73 0.10
CA PHE A 113 -0.16 -11.13 0.55
C PHE A 113 1.14 -11.47 1.29
N GLY A 114 1.19 -12.67 1.89
CA GLY A 114 2.37 -13.16 2.61
C GLY A 114 2.76 -12.28 3.81
N GLU A 115 4.06 -12.20 4.11
CA GLU A 115 4.58 -11.36 5.21
C GLU A 115 4.28 -9.87 5.03
N SER A 116 4.19 -9.41 3.78
CA SER A 116 3.85 -8.03 3.45
C SER A 116 2.44 -7.64 3.93
N SER A 117 1.50 -8.57 4.00
CA SER A 117 0.15 -8.30 4.51
C SER A 117 0.12 -8.09 6.02
N LEU A 118 0.92 -8.87 6.77
CA LEU A 118 1.07 -8.73 8.21
C LEU A 118 1.69 -7.37 8.57
N ALA A 119 2.70 -6.95 7.81
CA ALA A 119 3.30 -5.63 7.98
C ALA A 119 2.30 -4.50 7.67
N ALA A 120 1.51 -4.62 6.59
CA ALA A 120 0.46 -3.65 6.27
C ALA A 120 -0.61 -3.54 7.37
N ILE A 121 -1.06 -4.66 7.93
CA ILE A 121 -2.00 -4.68 9.08
C ILE A 121 -1.37 -4.02 10.31
N ARG A 122 -0.10 -4.30 10.59
CA ARG A 122 0.58 -3.73 11.77
C ARG A 122 0.74 -2.22 11.68
N LEU A 123 1.05 -1.71 10.49
CA LEU A 123 1.33 -0.29 10.24
C LEU A 123 0.07 0.53 9.93
N ASP A 124 -1.10 -0.08 9.94
CA ASP A 124 -2.36 0.60 9.64
C ASP A 124 -2.68 1.68 10.70
N PRO A 125 -2.69 2.98 10.35
CA PRO A 125 -2.87 4.07 11.31
C PRO A 125 -4.23 4.01 12.03
N ARG A 126 -5.26 3.44 11.39
CA ARG A 126 -6.60 3.27 12.00
C ARG A 126 -6.61 2.30 13.18
N ARG A 127 -5.61 1.42 13.31
CA ARG A 127 -5.49 0.52 14.47
C ARG A 127 -4.89 1.20 15.70
N SER A 128 -3.98 2.17 15.50
CA SER A 128 -3.36 2.93 16.60
C SER A 128 -4.24 4.09 17.09
N SER A 129 -5.00 4.71 16.19
CA SER A 129 -5.84 5.88 16.53
C SER A 129 -7.07 5.54 17.38
N GLY A 130 -7.43 4.26 17.51
CA GLY A 130 -8.47 3.80 18.45
C GLY A 130 -8.04 3.76 19.92
N ALA A 131 -6.75 4.01 20.23
CA ALA A 131 -6.20 3.91 21.60
C ALA A 131 -5.89 5.28 22.24
N SER A 132 -6.39 6.39 21.71
CA SER A 132 -6.14 7.72 22.30
C SER A 132 -7.37 8.63 22.23
N LEU A 133 -8.46 8.18 22.85
CA LEU A 133 -9.48 9.04 23.45
C LEU A 133 -10.03 8.33 24.70
N SER A 134 -9.31 8.44 25.81
CA SER A 134 -9.79 8.18 27.17
C SER A 134 -8.98 9.02 28.14
#